data_AF-A0A3C1CH58-F1
#
_entry.id   AF-A0A3C1CH58-F1
#
_cell.length_a   1.000
_cell.length_b   1.000
_cell.length_c   1.000
_cell.angle_alpha   90.00
_cell.angle_beta   90.00
_cell.angle_gamma   90.00
#
_symmetry.space_group_name_H-M   'P 1'
#
loop_
_entity.id
_entity.type
_entity.pdbx_description
1 polymer ?
#
loop_
_entity_poly.entity_id
_entity_poly.type
_entity_poly.pdbx_seq_one_letter_code
_entity_poly.pdbx_strand_id
1 'polypeptide(L)'
;MVMGVDSGAYDTVLVLHVMCVIIGFGGVFLNGIYGAESKRHAGREGLAVFEATERVGKIAEGFILAVPVFGIALILMSHSQWRFSQTWVIAALAVYGAALTLSFGVHLPNLRRMGGLMKELVAMTEGPPVVAGGSVPADDPAATRAIAASGPPPQVQQLERCGRRAGVCGAALNLAIVAAVILMVWKPGA
;
A
#
# COMPACT_ATOMS: atom_id res chain seq x y z
N MET A 1 24.40 -3.97 33.64
CA MET A 1 24.83 -2.78 32.89
C MET A 1 23.58 -2.01 32.54
N VAL A 2 23.36 -0.88 33.21
CA VAL A 2 22.10 -0.12 33.15
C VAL A 2 22.08 0.66 31.83
N MET A 3 21.14 0.35 30.93
CA MET A 3 20.98 1.09 29.68
C MET A 3 20.08 2.29 29.94
N GLY A 4 20.69 3.43 30.24
CA GLY A 4 19.99 4.70 30.35
C GLY A 4 19.64 5.28 28.97
N VAL A 5 18.71 6.23 28.95
CA VAL A 5 18.29 7.01 27.77
C VAL A 5 19.47 7.75 27.10
N ASP A 6 20.58 7.93 27.81
CA ASP A 6 21.84 8.54 27.32
C ASP A 6 22.89 7.48 26.88
N SER A 7 22.47 6.23 26.65
CA SER A 7 23.36 5.17 26.17
C SER A 7 23.32 5.11 24.65
N GLY A 8 24.50 4.98 24.00
CA GLY A 8 24.58 4.87 22.54
C GLY A 8 23.76 3.72 21.94
N ALA A 9 23.41 2.71 22.74
CA ALA A 9 22.49 1.64 22.34
C ALA A 9 21.04 2.13 22.18
N TYR A 10 20.53 2.95 23.09
CA TYR A 10 19.18 3.54 22.98
C TYR A 10 19.09 4.44 21.75
N ASP A 11 20.08 5.32 21.55
CA ASP A 11 20.14 6.21 20.38
C ASP A 11 20.20 5.43 19.07
N THR A 12 20.96 4.34 19.02
CA THR A 12 21.04 3.47 17.84
C THR A 12 19.67 2.88 17.50
N VAL A 13 18.96 2.34 18.49
CA VAL A 13 17.61 1.79 18.29
C VAL A 13 16.62 2.88 17.89
N LEU A 14 16.76 4.10 18.44
CA LEU A 14 15.92 5.24 18.10
C LEU A 14 16.12 5.64 16.64
N VAL A 15 17.36 5.74 16.19
CA VAL A 15 17.70 6.01 14.79
C VAL A 15 17.13 4.91 13.88
N LEU A 16 17.30 3.63 14.24
CA LEU A 16 16.74 2.51 13.47
C LEU A 16 15.21 2.57 13.39
N HIS A 17 14.53 2.88 14.50
CA HIS A 17 13.09 3.07 14.52
C HIS A 17 12.65 4.18 13.56
N VAL A 18 13.27 5.36 13.66
CA VAL A 18 12.94 6.51 12.81
C VAL A 18 13.24 6.20 11.33
N MET A 19 14.34 5.52 11.03
CA MET A 19 14.65 5.06 9.67
C MET A 19 13.59 4.09 9.13
N CYS A 20 13.11 3.15 9.95
CA CYS A 20 12.02 2.25 9.55
C CYS A 20 10.74 3.02 9.24
N VAL A 21 10.41 4.03 10.05
CA VAL A 21 9.24 4.91 9.83
C VAL A 21 9.39 5.66 8.50
N ILE A 22 10.55 6.30 8.26
CA ILE A 22 10.78 7.10 7.04
C ILE A 22 10.76 6.22 5.79
N ILE A 23 11.50 5.11 5.79
CA ILE A 23 11.62 4.23 4.62
C ILE A 23 10.31 3.48 4.38
N GLY A 24 9.71 2.94 5.45
CA GLY A 24 8.48 2.18 5.37
C GLY A 24 7.29 3.03 4.94
N PHE A 25 7.00 4.11 5.67
CA PHE A 25 5.83 4.93 5.36
C PHE A 25 6.05 5.89 4.19
N GLY A 26 7.29 6.31 3.91
CA GLY A 26 7.61 7.15 2.75
C GLY A 26 7.22 6.49 1.43
N GLY A 27 7.46 5.18 1.28
CA GLY A 27 7.01 4.42 0.12
C GLY A 27 5.49 4.35 -0.01
N VAL A 28 4.78 4.18 1.11
CA VAL A 28 3.31 4.06 1.13
C VAL A 28 2.61 5.37 0.75
N PHE A 29 3.14 6.52 1.16
CA PHE A 29 2.58 7.83 0.81
C PHE A 29 2.53 8.06 -0.71
N LEU A 30 3.54 7.56 -1.43
CA LEU A 30 3.66 7.74 -2.88
C LEU A 30 2.85 6.72 -3.69
N ASN A 31 2.37 5.63 -3.08
CA ASN A 31 1.58 4.60 -3.78
C ASN A 31 0.32 5.16 -4.45
N GLY A 32 -0.30 6.20 -3.89
CA GLY A 32 -1.44 6.88 -4.50
C GLY A 32 -1.09 7.58 -5.82
N ILE A 33 0.09 8.19 -5.89
CA ILE A 33 0.61 8.87 -7.08
C ILE A 33 0.98 7.83 -8.15
N TYR A 34 1.72 6.79 -7.76
CA TYR A 34 2.08 5.71 -8.69
C TYR A 34 0.86 4.94 -9.19
N GLY A 35 -0.17 4.77 -8.36
CA GLY A 35 -1.45 4.18 -8.79
C GLY A 35 -2.23 5.06 -9.76
N ALA A 36 -2.15 6.39 -9.63
CA ALA A 36 -2.72 7.31 -10.61
C ALA A 36 -1.93 7.31 -11.92
N GLU A 37 -0.60 7.21 -11.85
CA GLU A 37 0.28 7.13 -13.01
C GLU A 37 0.08 5.81 -13.78
N SER A 38 -0.02 4.68 -13.09
CA SER A 38 -0.36 3.38 -13.70
C SER A 38 -1.71 3.40 -14.43
N LYS A 39 -2.68 4.20 -13.98
CA LYS A 39 -3.95 4.39 -14.71
C LYS A 39 -3.82 5.24 -15.97
N ARG A 40 -2.85 6.15 -16.02
CA ARG A 40 -2.60 7.01 -17.19
C ARG A 40 -1.99 6.22 -18.34
N HIS A 41 -1.18 5.22 -18.01
CA HIS A 41 -0.56 4.32 -18.99
C HIS A 41 -1.41 3.07 -19.14
N ALA A 42 -2.15 2.91 -20.25
CA ALA A 42 -2.93 1.70 -20.50
C ALA A 42 -2.05 0.54 -20.98
N GLY A 43 -2.46 -0.70 -20.70
CA GLY A 43 -1.78 -1.89 -21.23
C GLY A 43 -0.44 -2.21 -20.55
N ARG A 44 0.57 -2.61 -21.34
CA ARG A 44 1.86 -3.12 -20.83
C ARG A 44 2.62 -2.11 -19.98
N GLU A 45 2.58 -0.85 -20.36
CA GLU A 45 3.29 0.22 -19.65
C GLU A 45 2.69 0.44 -18.26
N GLY A 46 1.35 0.49 -18.15
CA GLY A 46 0.65 0.57 -16.86
C GLY A 46 0.93 -0.62 -15.95
N LEU A 47 1.03 -1.83 -16.51
CA LEU A 47 1.39 -3.04 -15.79
C LEU A 47 2.84 -2.99 -15.28
N ALA A 48 3.79 -2.53 -16.10
CA ALA A 48 5.18 -2.39 -15.68
C ALA A 48 5.33 -1.40 -14.52
N VAL A 49 4.62 -0.27 -14.57
CA VAL A 49 4.57 0.71 -13.46
C VAL A 49 3.99 0.06 -12.21
N PHE A 50 2.86 -0.66 -12.34
CA PHE A 50 2.22 -1.35 -11.20
C PHE A 50 3.15 -2.38 -10.54
N GLU A 51 3.83 -3.22 -11.33
CA GLU A 51 4.75 -4.24 -10.81
C GLU A 51 5.98 -3.61 -10.12
N ALA A 52 6.50 -2.51 -10.66
CA ALA A 52 7.57 -1.75 -10.02
C ALA A 52 7.12 -1.18 -8.68
N THR A 53 5.91 -0.60 -8.61
CA THR A 53 5.32 -0.11 -7.35
C THR A 53 5.09 -1.24 -6.36
N GLU A 54 4.59 -2.40 -6.80
CA GLU A 54 4.38 -3.56 -5.92
C GLU A 54 5.71 -4.05 -5.31
N ARG A 55 6.81 -4.03 -6.09
CA ARG A 55 8.14 -4.39 -5.59
C ARG A 55 8.63 -3.42 -4.51
N VAL A 56 8.48 -2.11 -4.72
CA VAL A 56 8.81 -1.09 -3.71
C VAL A 56 7.94 -1.28 -2.46
N GLY A 57 6.65 -1.57 -2.65
CA GLY A 57 5.71 -1.85 -1.57
C GLY A 57 6.14 -3.01 -0.68
N LYS A 58 6.67 -4.10 -1.25
CA LYS A 58 7.19 -5.26 -0.48
C LYS A 58 8.39 -4.92 0.38
N ILE A 59 9.28 -4.04 -0.11
CA ILE A 59 10.42 -3.56 0.67
C ILE A 59 9.91 -2.68 1.81
N ALA A 60 9.02 -1.73 1.51
CA ALA A 60 8.40 -0.84 2.48
C ALA A 60 7.64 -1.61 3.58
N GLU A 61 6.92 -2.67 3.21
CA GLU A 61 6.21 -3.55 4.14
C GLU A 61 7.14 -4.14 5.22
N GLY A 62 8.34 -4.58 4.83
CA GLY A 62 9.34 -5.08 5.78
C GLY A 62 9.75 -4.02 6.81
N PHE A 63 9.99 -2.79 6.37
CA PHE A 63 10.32 -1.68 7.27
C PHE A 63 9.13 -1.27 8.14
N ILE A 64 7.91 -1.26 7.60
CA ILE A 64 6.69 -0.97 8.37
C ILE A 64 6.52 -1.97 9.50
N LEU A 65 6.70 -3.26 9.22
CA LEU A 65 6.62 -4.32 10.25
C LEU A 65 7.72 -4.21 11.31
N ALA A 66 8.87 -3.65 10.97
CA ALA A 66 9.96 -3.40 11.92
C ALA A 66 9.69 -2.21 12.86
N VAL A 67 8.84 -1.24 12.47
CA VAL A 67 8.49 -0.07 13.29
C VAL A 67 8.02 -0.45 14.71
N PRO A 68 6.98 -1.31 14.91
CA PRO A 68 6.54 -1.68 16.25
C PRO A 68 7.60 -2.48 17.01
N VAL A 69 8.45 -3.27 16.33
CA VAL A 69 9.52 -4.04 16.97
C VAL A 69 10.52 -3.09 17.63
N PHE A 70 11.03 -2.11 16.87
CA PHE A 70 11.95 -1.12 17.43
C PHE A 70 11.27 -0.17 18.42
N GLY A 71 9.99 0.18 18.20
CA GLY A 71 9.23 1.00 19.14
C GLY A 71 9.04 0.33 20.50
N ILE A 72 8.70 -0.96 20.51
CA ILE A 72 8.60 -1.78 21.72
C ILE A 72 9.98 -1.91 22.39
N ALA A 73 11.04 -2.13 21.60
CA ALA A 73 12.40 -2.20 22.14
C ALA A 73 12.80 -0.91 22.87
N LEU A 74 12.48 0.27 22.32
CA LEU A 74 12.73 1.57 22.96
C LEU A 74 12.00 1.70 24.31
N ILE A 75 10.75 1.26 24.39
CA ILE A 75 9.98 1.29 25.64
C ILE A 75 10.61 0.38 26.69
N LEU A 76 11.04 -0.83 26.30
CA LEU A 76 11.68 -1.79 27.21
C LEU A 76 13.04 -1.29 27.71
N MET A 77 13.83 -0.63 26.85
CA MET A 77 15.13 -0.07 27.21
C MET A 77 15.04 1.20 28.06
N SER A 78 13.89 1.88 28.07
CA SER A 78 13.73 3.19 28.72
C SER A 78 13.70 3.13 30.27
N HIS A 79 13.40 1.97 30.87
CA HIS A 79 13.36 1.63 32.32
C HIS A 79 12.67 2.59 33.33
N SER A 80 12.50 3.88 33.06
CA SER A 80 11.79 4.86 33.92
C SER A 80 11.06 5.98 33.15
N GLN A 81 11.46 6.32 31.91
CA GLN A 81 10.91 7.49 31.20
C GLN A 81 9.65 7.17 30.38
N TRP A 82 9.55 5.96 29.83
CA TRP A 82 8.46 5.57 28.92
C TRP A 82 7.81 4.27 29.40
N ARG A 83 6.48 4.25 29.55
CA ARG A 83 5.71 3.07 29.99
C ARG A 83 4.59 2.74 29.00
N PHE A 84 4.28 1.45 28.85
CA PHE A 84 3.16 0.98 28.03
C PHE A 84 1.80 1.51 28.46
N SER A 85 1.65 1.98 29.70
CA SER A 85 0.40 2.56 30.21
C SER A 85 0.13 3.99 29.71
N GLN A 86 1.08 4.63 29.03
CA GLN A 86 0.87 5.98 28.52
C GLN A 86 -0.17 5.96 27.40
N THR A 87 -1.14 6.88 27.48
CA THR A 87 -2.29 6.93 26.59
C THR A 87 -1.89 6.99 25.12
N TRP A 88 -0.87 7.79 24.78
CA TRP A 88 -0.38 7.90 23.40
C TRP A 88 0.27 6.63 22.87
N VAL A 89 0.92 5.82 23.73
CA VAL A 89 1.54 4.54 23.36
C VAL A 89 0.45 3.55 22.94
N ILE A 90 -0.55 3.37 23.81
CA ILE A 90 -1.67 2.46 23.54
C ILE A 90 -2.45 2.93 22.31
N ALA A 91 -2.72 4.24 22.20
CA ALA A 91 -3.42 4.79 21.05
C ALA A 91 -2.65 4.57 19.75
N ALA A 92 -1.32 4.78 19.73
CA ALA A 92 -0.50 4.54 18.55
C ALA A 92 -0.45 3.05 18.16
N LEU A 93 -0.32 2.15 19.15
CA LEU A 93 -0.39 0.70 18.93
C LEU A 93 -1.76 0.26 18.37
N ALA A 94 -2.85 0.83 18.88
CA ALA A 94 -4.20 0.56 18.39
C ALA A 94 -4.40 1.04 16.95
N VAL A 95 -3.97 2.27 16.64
CA VAL A 95 -4.01 2.82 15.28
C VAL A 95 -3.17 1.96 14.33
N TYR A 96 -1.97 1.57 14.75
CA TYR A 96 -1.10 0.70 13.95
C TYR A 96 -1.71 -0.68 13.72
N GLY A 97 -2.28 -1.32 14.74
CA GLY A 97 -2.95 -2.61 14.63
C GLY A 97 -4.19 -2.56 13.71
N ALA A 98 -4.98 -1.49 13.80
CA ALA A 98 -6.10 -1.25 12.89
C ALA A 98 -5.61 -1.06 11.44
N ALA A 99 -4.53 -0.30 11.24
CA ALA A 99 -3.92 -0.09 9.94
C ALA A 99 -3.37 -1.41 9.34
N LEU A 100 -2.69 -2.25 10.13
CA LEU A 100 -2.25 -3.57 9.70
C LEU A 100 -3.44 -4.46 9.30
N THR A 101 -4.50 -4.47 10.10
CA THR A 101 -5.71 -5.25 9.82
C THR A 101 -6.34 -4.82 8.49
N LEU A 102 -6.47 -3.52 8.26
CA LEU A 102 -6.97 -2.98 6.98
C LEU A 102 -6.02 -3.32 5.81
N SER A 103 -4.71 -3.23 6.04
CA SER A 103 -3.70 -3.49 5.01
C SER A 103 -3.68 -4.96 4.59
N PHE A 104 -3.51 -5.88 5.54
CA PHE A 104 -3.48 -7.32 5.25
C PHE A 104 -4.85 -7.89 4.86
N GLY A 105 -5.92 -7.42 5.51
CA GLY A 105 -7.26 -7.95 5.31
C GLY A 105 -7.93 -7.46 4.02
N VAL A 106 -7.67 -6.21 3.61
CA VAL A 106 -8.37 -5.59 2.47
C VAL A 106 -7.40 -5.12 1.39
N HIS A 107 -6.36 -4.39 1.77
CA HIS A 107 -5.53 -3.71 0.78
C HIS A 107 -4.69 -4.68 -0.07
N LEU A 108 -3.97 -5.60 0.58
CA LEU A 108 -3.10 -6.58 -0.07
C LEU A 108 -3.86 -7.55 -1.00
N PRO A 109 -4.97 -8.20 -0.60
CA PRO A 109 -5.72 -9.06 -1.53
C PRO A 109 -6.31 -8.26 -2.69
N ASN A 110 -6.72 -7.01 -2.45
CA ASN A 110 -7.23 -6.15 -3.51
C ASN A 110 -6.14 -5.77 -4.53
N LEU A 111 -4.91 -5.49 -4.10
CA LEU A 111 -3.78 -5.23 -4.99
C LEU A 111 -3.42 -6.47 -5.84
N ARG A 112 -3.39 -7.67 -5.23
CA ARG A 112 -3.17 -8.92 -5.98
C ARG A 112 -4.23 -9.14 -7.06
N ARG A 113 -5.50 -8.82 -6.74
CA ARG A 113 -6.60 -8.90 -7.72
C ARG A 113 -6.43 -7.89 -8.86
N MET A 114 -5.99 -6.67 -8.58
CA MET A 114 -5.69 -5.67 -9.62
C MET A 114 -4.60 -6.16 -10.57
N GLY A 115 -3.47 -6.66 -10.04
CA GLY A 115 -2.38 -7.18 -10.86
C GLY A 115 -2.81 -8.33 -11.77
N GLY A 116 -3.66 -9.23 -11.29
CA GLY A 116 -4.24 -10.31 -12.09
C GLY A 116 -5.11 -9.80 -13.25
N LEU A 117 -6.01 -8.86 -12.98
CA LEU A 117 -6.88 -8.25 -13.99
C LEU A 117 -6.08 -7.47 -15.04
N MET A 118 -5.04 -6.73 -14.63
CA MET A 118 -4.17 -6.01 -15.56
C MET A 118 -3.43 -6.96 -16.50
N LYS A 119 -2.93 -8.10 -15.98
CA LYS A 119 -2.30 -9.15 -16.80
C LYS A 119 -3.27 -9.77 -17.80
N GLU A 120 -4.50 -10.04 -17.37
CA GLU A 120 -5.56 -10.57 -18.23
C GLU A 120 -5.90 -9.59 -19.37
N LEU A 121 -6.05 -8.30 -19.06
CA LEU A 121 -6.31 -7.24 -20.04
C LEU A 121 -5.18 -7.09 -21.06
N VAL A 122 -3.93 -7.15 -20.62
CA VAL A 122 -2.77 -7.13 -21.52
C VAL A 122 -2.78 -8.36 -22.43
N ALA A 123 -3.01 -9.56 -21.89
CA ALA A 123 -3.07 -10.79 -22.67
C ALA A 123 -4.22 -10.80 -23.71
N MET A 124 -5.38 -10.23 -23.37
CA MET A 124 -6.49 -10.06 -24.31
C MET A 124 -6.19 -9.07 -25.44
N THR A 125 -5.35 -8.08 -25.18
CA THR A 125 -4.93 -7.10 -26.20
C THR A 125 -3.89 -7.69 -27.17
N GLU A 126 -3.15 -8.71 -26.74
CA GLU A 126 -2.13 -9.42 -27.56
C GLU A 126 -2.70 -10.65 -28.31
N GLY A 127 -3.90 -11.12 -27.95
CA GLY A 127 -4.61 -12.18 -28.67
C GLY A 127 -5.42 -11.65 -29.86
N PRO A 128 -5.79 -12.51 -30.84
CA PRO A 128 -6.74 -12.10 -31.87
C PRO A 128 -8.07 -11.68 -31.22
N PRO A 129 -8.77 -10.66 -31.73
CA PRO A 129 -10.00 -10.17 -31.12
C PRO A 129 -11.04 -11.28 -31.10
N VAL A 130 -11.28 -11.84 -29.90
CA VAL A 130 -12.33 -12.82 -29.67
C VAL A 130 -13.54 -12.08 -29.13
N VAL A 131 -14.48 -11.79 -30.02
CA VAL A 131 -15.87 -11.52 -29.61
C VAL A 131 -16.51 -12.87 -29.33
N ALA A 132 -17.43 -12.94 -28.36
CA ALA A 132 -18.24 -14.13 -28.11
C ALA A 132 -18.94 -14.58 -29.40
N GLY A 133 -18.32 -15.49 -30.16
CA GLY A 133 -18.76 -15.84 -31.51
C GLY A 133 -17.66 -16.14 -32.56
N GLY A 134 -16.36 -15.96 -32.25
CA GLY A 134 -15.26 -16.35 -33.14
C GLY A 134 -14.32 -15.20 -33.52
N SER A 135 -13.16 -15.56 -34.08
CA SER A 135 -12.12 -14.61 -34.51
C SER A 135 -12.62 -13.78 -35.69
N VAL A 136 -12.72 -12.46 -35.51
CA VAL A 136 -13.09 -11.55 -36.60
C VAL A 136 -11.83 -10.97 -37.24
N PRO A 137 -11.71 -10.94 -38.59
CA PRO A 137 -10.65 -10.21 -39.27
C PRO A 137 -10.70 -8.72 -38.87
N ALA A 138 -9.55 -8.14 -38.53
CA ALA A 138 -9.42 -6.79 -37.99
C ALA A 138 -9.91 -5.65 -38.93
N ASP A 139 -10.25 -5.98 -40.17
CA ASP A 139 -10.55 -5.03 -41.24
C ASP A 139 -12.06 -4.73 -41.41
N ASP A 140 -12.95 -5.32 -40.61
CA ASP A 140 -14.40 -5.09 -40.71
C ASP A 140 -14.88 -3.90 -39.84
N PRO A 141 -15.32 -2.78 -40.44
CA PRO A 141 -15.84 -1.61 -39.72
C PRO A 141 -17.19 -1.87 -39.03
N ALA A 142 -17.92 -2.94 -39.38
CA ALA A 142 -19.12 -3.37 -38.66
C ALA A 142 -18.75 -4.11 -37.37
N ALA A 143 -17.73 -4.96 -37.40
CA ALA A 143 -17.20 -5.66 -36.23
C ALA A 143 -16.61 -4.69 -35.20
N THR A 144 -15.87 -3.67 -35.66
CA THR A 144 -15.32 -2.61 -34.81
C THR A 144 -16.42 -1.83 -34.09
N ARG A 145 -17.53 -1.53 -34.79
CA ARG A 145 -18.71 -0.87 -34.19
C ARG A 145 -19.47 -1.78 -33.21
N ALA A 146 -19.56 -3.08 -33.49
CA ALA A 146 -20.20 -4.05 -32.59
C ALA A 146 -19.41 -4.21 -31.28
N ILE A 147 -18.08 -4.23 -31.35
CA ILE A 147 -17.20 -4.24 -30.17
C ILE A 147 -17.36 -2.95 -29.36
N ALA A 148 -17.35 -1.79 -30.02
CA ALA A 148 -17.57 -0.49 -29.38
C ALA A 148 -18.97 -0.37 -28.72
N ALA A 149 -20.00 -1.01 -29.30
CA ALA A 149 -21.35 -1.02 -28.75
C ALA A 149 -21.52 -1.95 -27.53
N SER A 150 -20.64 -2.92 -27.33
CA SER A 150 -20.72 -3.92 -26.25
C SER A 150 -20.26 -3.42 -24.87
N GLY A 151 -19.79 -2.17 -24.78
CA GLY A 151 -19.33 -1.55 -23.54
C GLY A 151 -17.94 -2.03 -23.10
N PRO A 152 -17.35 -1.41 -22.04
CA PRO A 152 -16.05 -1.83 -21.54
C PRO A 152 -16.08 -3.29 -21.04
N PRO A 153 -15.02 -4.08 -21.32
CA PRO A 153 -14.93 -5.46 -20.84
C PRO A 153 -15.19 -5.55 -19.34
N PRO A 154 -15.83 -6.63 -18.85
CA PRO A 154 -16.12 -6.80 -17.43
C PRO A 154 -14.85 -6.70 -16.56
N GLN A 155 -13.69 -7.03 -17.10
CA GLN A 155 -12.39 -6.89 -16.45
C GLN A 155 -12.01 -5.42 -16.18
N VAL A 156 -12.30 -4.50 -17.10
CA VAL A 156 -12.06 -3.06 -16.92
C VAL A 156 -12.92 -2.53 -15.78
N GLN A 157 -14.20 -2.90 -15.75
CA GLN A 157 -15.11 -2.48 -14.68
C GLN A 157 -14.71 -3.06 -13.32
N GLN A 158 -14.21 -4.31 -13.29
CA GLN A 158 -13.68 -4.90 -12.05
C GLN A 158 -12.39 -4.22 -11.60
N LEU A 159 -11.49 -3.87 -12.53
CA LEU A 159 -10.25 -3.16 -12.23
C LEU A 159 -10.54 -1.77 -11.66
N GLU A 160 -11.51 -1.05 -12.22
CA GLU A 160 -11.96 0.25 -11.67
C GLU A 160 -12.50 0.13 -10.24
N ARG A 161 -13.34 -0.88 -9.97
CA ARG A 161 -13.86 -1.15 -8.61
C ARG A 161 -12.74 -1.45 -7.63
N CYS A 162 -11.77 -2.28 -8.02
CA CYS A 162 -10.60 -2.61 -7.20
C CYS A 162 -9.73 -1.36 -6.99
N GLY A 163 -9.52 -0.55 -8.02
CA GLY A 163 -8.78 0.70 -7.95
C GLY A 163 -9.44 1.73 -7.03
N ARG A 164 -10.77 1.83 -7.03
CA ARG A 164 -11.50 2.71 -6.09
C ARG A 164 -11.31 2.25 -4.64
N ARG A 165 -11.40 0.94 -4.38
CA ARG A 165 -11.13 0.38 -3.04
C ARG A 165 -9.69 0.63 -2.61
N ALA A 166 -8.72 0.41 -3.49
CA ALA A 166 -7.31 0.69 -3.22
C ALA A 166 -7.09 2.17 -2.86
N GLY A 167 -7.72 3.10 -3.57
CA GLY A 167 -7.65 4.53 -3.27
C GLY A 167 -8.20 4.88 -1.89
N VAL A 168 -9.37 4.35 -1.53
CA VAL A 168 -9.99 4.59 -0.21
C VAL A 168 -9.14 3.97 0.91
N CYS A 169 -8.68 2.72 0.75
CA CYS A 169 -7.81 2.06 1.72
C CYS A 169 -6.48 2.81 1.88
N GLY A 170 -5.86 3.23 0.77
CA GLY A 170 -4.62 4.01 0.80
C GLY A 170 -4.77 5.35 1.52
N ALA A 171 -5.86 6.08 1.26
CA ALA A 171 -6.16 7.33 1.97
C ALA A 171 -6.36 7.09 3.48
N ALA A 172 -7.11 6.04 3.86
CA ALA A 172 -7.32 5.69 5.26
C ALA A 172 -6.00 5.31 5.97
N LEU A 173 -5.13 4.54 5.30
CA LEU A 173 -3.81 4.18 5.84
C LEU A 173 -2.91 5.40 6.00
N ASN A 174 -2.89 6.33 5.03
CA ASN A 174 -2.14 7.58 5.17
C ASN A 174 -2.64 8.42 6.34
N LEU A 175 -3.96 8.52 6.54
CA LEU A 175 -4.52 9.21 7.70
C LEU A 175 -4.14 8.52 9.02
N ALA A 176 -4.13 7.18 9.06
CA ALA A 176 -3.68 6.43 10.23
C ALA A 176 -2.20 6.71 10.55
N ILE A 177 -1.35 6.80 9.53
CA ILE A 177 0.07 7.16 9.71
C ILE A 177 0.20 8.57 10.27
N VAL A 178 -0.50 9.56 9.70
CA VAL A 178 -0.49 10.94 10.20
C VAL A 178 -0.94 11.00 11.66
N ALA A 179 -2.03 10.31 11.99
CA ALA A 179 -2.53 10.23 13.37
C ALA A 179 -1.49 9.60 14.32
N ALA A 180 -0.83 8.51 13.90
CA ALA A 180 0.22 7.86 14.69
C ALA A 180 1.43 8.77 14.92
N VAL A 181 1.87 9.51 13.89
CA VAL A 181 2.97 10.48 14.00
C VAL A 181 2.58 11.62 14.94
N ILE A 182 1.37 12.16 14.81
CA ILE A 182 0.85 13.20 15.70
C ILE A 182 0.86 12.75 17.16
N LEU A 183 0.39 11.52 17.43
CA LEU A 183 0.42 10.94 18.78
C LEU A 183 1.84 10.81 19.33
N MET A 184 2.79 10.41 18.49
CA MET A 184 4.21 10.25 18.86
C MET A 184 4.92 11.58 19.12
N VAL A 185 4.51 12.65 18.43
CA VAL A 185 5.12 13.98 18.56
C VAL A 185 4.54 14.75 19.74
N TRP A 186 3.20 14.84 19.83
CA TRP A 186 2.54 15.58 20.90
C TRP A 186 2.41 14.81 22.20
N LYS A 187 2.47 13.47 22.17
CA LYS A 187 2.48 12.60 23.36
C LYS A 187 1.43 13.00 24.42
N PRO A 188 0.14 13.06 24.06
CA PRO A 188 -0.89 13.45 25.01
C PRO A 188 -0.89 12.53 26.25
N GLY A 189 -0.82 13.15 27.43
CA GLY A 189 -0.79 12.43 28.71
C GLY A 189 0.56 11.80 29.08
N ALA A 190 1.66 12.27 28.48
CA ALA A 190 3.03 12.00 28.93
C ALA A 190 3.48 12.94 30.05
#